data_AF-A0A7R9WZJ7-F1
#
_entry.id   AF-A0A7R9WZJ7-F1
#
_cell.length_a   1.000
_cell.length_b   1.000
_cell.length_c   1.000
_cell.angle_alpha   90.00
_cell.angle_beta   90.00
_cell.angle_gamma   90.00
#
_symmetry.space_group_name_H-M   'P 1'
#
loop_
_entity.id
_entity.type
_entity.pdbx_description
1 polymer ?
#
loop_
_entity_poly.entity_id
_entity_poly.type
_entity_poly.pdbx_seq_one_letter_code
_entity_poly.pdbx_strand_id
1 'polypeptide(L)'
;LDSLPADQLESLDLSSNAFAGSLTPQVGTLQSLTSLLLGNNSIDGSIPSEIGECTNLQRLELNGNLRMSGSVPSTMKQLVDLEAVHLQNTNLAGDLDSVLCSASFLSDPIDSLQADCSVANGNNATTAFAEVTCTCCTSCCETANDGTSRCTAL
;
A
#
# COMPACT_ATOMS: atom_id res chain seq x y z
N LEU A 1 11.42 24.70 -8.43
CA LEU A 1 11.01 23.68 -7.43
C LEU A 1 12.21 23.08 -6.70
N ASP A 2 13.45 23.45 -7.06
CA ASP A 2 14.71 22.96 -6.44
C ASP A 2 15.07 23.58 -5.07
N SER A 3 14.11 24.10 -4.31
CA SER A 3 14.40 24.82 -3.06
C SER A 3 13.51 24.43 -1.87
N LEU A 4 12.66 23.42 -2.03
CA LEU A 4 12.09 22.74 -0.87
C LEU A 4 13.05 21.59 -0.57
N PRO A 5 13.78 21.60 0.56
CA PRO A 5 14.55 20.42 0.93
C PRO A 5 13.56 19.27 1.03
N ALA A 6 13.73 18.28 0.15
CA ALA A 6 12.90 17.07 0.12
C ALA A 6 12.83 16.43 1.53
N ASP A 7 13.90 16.62 2.31
CA ASP A 7 14.09 16.25 3.71
C ASP A 7 13.11 16.90 4.71
N GLN A 8 12.27 17.85 4.30
CA GLN A 8 11.24 18.47 5.17
C GLN A 8 9.81 18.20 4.70
N LEU A 9 9.63 17.46 3.60
CA LEU A 9 8.29 17.17 3.12
C LEU A 9 7.64 16.11 4.00
N GLU A 10 6.67 16.52 4.82
CA GLU A 10 5.92 15.64 5.72
C GLU A 10 4.72 15.00 5.03
N SER A 11 4.01 15.73 4.18
CA SER A 11 2.80 15.24 3.52
C SER A 11 2.83 15.56 2.05
N LEU A 12 2.63 14.54 1.22
CA LEU A 12 2.47 14.65 -0.22
C LEU A 12 1.13 14.04 -0.62
N ASP A 13 0.16 14.91 -0.91
CA ASP A 13 -1.12 14.53 -1.47
C ASP A 13 -1.21 14.96 -2.94
N LEU A 14 -1.23 13.96 -3.83
CA LEU A 14 -1.43 14.10 -5.27
C LEU A 14 -2.65 13.30 -5.73
N SER A 15 -3.53 12.90 -4.79
CA SER A 15 -4.66 12.03 -5.07
C SER A 15 -5.66 12.68 -6.03
N SER A 16 -6.43 11.85 -6.75
CA SER A 16 -7.51 12.28 -7.65
C SER A 16 -7.07 13.21 -8.79
N ASN A 17 -5.94 12.86 -9.43
CA ASN A 17 -5.40 13.55 -10.58
C ASN A 17 -5.24 12.58 -11.77
N ALA A 18 -4.56 13.03 -12.82
CA ALA A 18 -4.22 12.22 -14.00
C ALA A 18 -2.70 11.96 -14.08
N PHE A 19 -2.00 11.90 -12.94
CA PHE A 19 -0.57 11.60 -12.94
C PHE A 19 -0.32 10.18 -13.46
N ALA A 20 0.71 10.04 -14.29
CA ALA A 20 1.09 8.78 -14.91
C ALA A 20 2.62 8.60 -14.83
N GLY A 21 3.08 7.38 -15.07
CA GLY A 21 4.45 6.95 -14.82
C GLY A 21 4.56 6.22 -13.48
N SER A 22 5.78 5.84 -13.11
CA SER A 22 6.02 4.97 -11.97
C SER A 22 6.52 5.72 -10.74
N LEU A 23 6.26 5.14 -9.56
CA LEU A 23 6.91 5.58 -8.33
C LEU A 23 8.39 5.17 -8.38
N THR A 24 9.28 6.15 -8.28
CA THR A 24 10.73 5.94 -8.46
C THR A 24 11.44 5.72 -7.11
N PRO A 25 12.62 5.07 -7.07
CA PRO A 25 13.42 4.85 -5.85
C PRO A 25 13.68 6.10 -5.00
N GLN A 26 13.68 7.28 -5.63
CA GLN A 26 13.86 8.58 -4.98
C GLN A 26 12.82 8.87 -3.88
N VAL A 27 11.69 8.16 -3.83
CA VAL A 27 10.75 8.27 -2.72
C VAL A 27 11.43 8.01 -1.37
N GLY A 28 12.42 7.11 -1.32
CA GLY A 28 13.18 6.80 -0.10
C GLY A 28 13.98 7.97 0.47
N THR A 29 14.26 9.00 -0.33
CA THR A 29 14.96 10.21 0.16
C THR A 29 14.04 11.12 0.98
N LEU A 30 12.73 10.92 0.95
CA LEU A 30 11.74 11.71 1.69
C LEU A 30 11.62 11.21 3.13
N GLN A 31 12.70 11.33 3.91
CA GLN A 31 12.80 10.73 5.25
C GLN A 31 11.83 11.34 6.28
N SER A 32 11.37 12.57 6.06
CA SER A 32 10.39 13.23 6.94
C SER A 32 8.94 12.93 6.56
N LEU A 33 8.70 12.15 5.50
CA LEU A 33 7.36 11.90 4.97
C LEU A 33 6.56 11.02 5.92
N THR A 34 5.42 11.56 6.38
CA THR A 34 4.41 10.87 7.20
C THR A 34 3.21 10.44 6.38
N SER A 35 2.90 11.14 5.28
CA SER A 35 1.76 10.82 4.42
C SER A 35 2.12 10.88 2.94
N LEU A 36 1.89 9.77 2.23
CA LEU A 36 2.00 9.66 0.78
C LEU A 36 0.66 9.23 0.18
N LEU A 37 -0.08 10.20 -0.36
CA LEU A 37 -1.43 9.99 -0.92
C LEU A 37 -1.38 10.15 -2.44
N LEU A 38 -1.37 9.03 -3.15
CA LEU A 38 -1.29 8.97 -4.61
C LEU A 38 -2.52 8.31 -5.23
N GLY A 39 -3.57 8.05 -4.44
CA GLY A 39 -4.75 7.33 -4.87
C GLY A 39 -5.49 8.01 -6.04
N ASN A 40 -6.22 7.20 -6.82
CA ASN A 40 -7.01 7.63 -7.98
C ASN A 40 -6.19 8.45 -9.00
N ASN A 41 -5.08 7.88 -9.44
CA ASN A 41 -4.27 8.39 -10.55
C ASN A 41 -4.12 7.32 -11.65
N SER A 42 -3.19 7.52 -12.58
CA SER A 42 -2.79 6.55 -13.62
C SER A 42 -1.35 6.07 -13.43
N ILE A 43 -0.89 5.99 -12.17
CA ILE A 43 0.46 5.52 -11.82
C ILE A 43 0.60 4.04 -12.16
N ASP A 44 1.77 3.65 -12.67
CA ASP A 44 2.09 2.30 -13.11
C ASP A 44 3.36 1.75 -12.45
N GLY A 45 3.76 0.54 -12.84
CA GLY A 45 4.93 -0.13 -12.29
C GLY A 45 4.70 -0.69 -10.88
N SER A 46 5.77 -0.92 -10.14
CA SER A 46 5.75 -1.49 -8.79
C SER A 46 6.07 -0.47 -7.71
N ILE A 47 5.75 -0.81 -6.46
CA ILE A 47 6.26 -0.05 -5.30
C ILE A 47 7.78 -0.30 -5.23
N PRO A 48 8.63 0.74 -5.26
CA PRO A 48 10.07 0.59 -5.09
C PRO A 48 10.39 0.13 -3.66
N SER A 49 11.43 -0.71 -3.50
CA SER A 49 11.86 -1.19 -2.18
C SER A 49 12.29 -0.07 -1.23
N GLU A 50 12.76 1.04 -1.79
CA GLU A 50 13.23 2.23 -1.11
C GLU A 50 12.11 2.94 -0.33
N ILE A 51 10.84 2.59 -0.56
CA ILE A 51 9.74 3.05 0.30
C ILE A 51 9.98 2.71 1.78
N GLY A 52 10.70 1.62 2.07
CA GLY A 52 11.06 1.22 3.44
C GLY A 52 12.00 2.18 4.15
N GLU A 53 12.66 3.09 3.41
CA GLU A 53 13.54 4.12 3.98
C GLU A 53 12.74 5.30 4.55
N CYS A 54 11.46 5.43 4.21
CA CYS A 54 10.55 6.45 4.76
C CYS A 54 10.04 6.03 6.14
N THR A 55 10.92 5.83 7.13
CA THR A 55 10.57 5.19 8.41
C THR A 55 9.51 5.92 9.24
N ASN A 56 9.30 7.23 8.99
CA ASN A 56 8.25 8.03 9.63
C ASN A 56 6.88 7.92 8.92
N LEU A 57 6.75 7.11 7.88
CA LEU A 57 5.54 7.02 7.07
C LEU A 57 4.42 6.36 7.87
N GLN A 58 3.35 7.12 8.07
CA GLN A 58 2.14 6.70 8.78
C GLN A 58 1.02 6.30 7.81
N ARG A 59 0.94 6.98 6.66
CA ARG A 59 -0.15 6.79 5.71
C ARG A 59 0.36 6.60 4.28
N LEU A 60 -0.02 5.48 3.67
CA LEU A 60 0.28 5.16 2.28
C LEU A 60 -1.02 4.82 1.52
N GLU A 61 -1.40 5.67 0.58
CA GLU A 61 -2.57 5.45 -0.28
C GLU A 61 -2.16 5.37 -1.75
N LEU A 62 -2.24 4.18 -2.33
CA LEU A 62 -1.96 3.91 -3.75
C LEU A 62 -3.19 3.40 -4.50
N ASN A 63 -4.33 3.33 -3.83
CA ASN A 63 -5.56 2.76 -4.33
C ASN A 63 -6.05 3.43 -5.63
N GLY A 64 -6.72 2.68 -6.50
CA GLY A 64 -7.27 3.21 -7.75
C GLY A 64 -6.23 3.51 -8.83
N ASN A 65 -4.96 3.13 -8.63
CA ASN A 65 -3.95 3.07 -9.67
C ASN A 65 -3.96 1.70 -10.35
N LEU A 66 -4.92 1.48 -11.25
CA LEU A 66 -5.20 0.17 -11.88
C LEU A 66 -4.01 -0.43 -12.67
N ARG A 67 -2.97 0.35 -12.96
CA ARG A 67 -1.77 -0.10 -13.69
C ARG A 67 -0.59 -0.42 -12.78
N MET A 68 -0.68 -0.16 -11.48
CA MET A 68 0.33 -0.63 -10.53
C MET A 68 0.29 -2.14 -10.41
N SER A 69 1.45 -2.79 -10.40
CA SER A 69 1.61 -4.24 -10.38
C SER A 69 2.92 -4.66 -9.71
N GLY A 70 3.18 -5.97 -9.61
CA GLY A 70 4.34 -6.50 -8.90
C GLY A 70 4.02 -6.78 -7.43
N SER A 71 5.03 -7.15 -6.64
CA SER A 71 4.82 -7.53 -5.24
C SER A 71 4.95 -6.35 -4.29
N VAL A 72 4.19 -6.35 -3.19
CA VAL A 72 4.44 -5.46 -2.05
C VAL A 72 5.85 -5.74 -1.49
N PRO A 73 6.76 -4.75 -1.42
CA PRO A 73 8.15 -4.99 -1.08
C PRO A 73 8.30 -5.32 0.41
N SER A 74 9.12 -6.33 0.71
CA SER A 74 9.36 -6.78 2.09
C SER A 74 10.08 -5.76 2.96
N THR A 75 10.62 -4.69 2.37
CA THR A 75 11.19 -3.54 3.09
C THR A 75 10.14 -2.69 3.79
N MET A 76 8.86 -2.76 3.39
CA MET A 76 7.78 -2.06 4.12
C MET A 76 7.64 -2.51 5.58
N LYS A 77 8.22 -3.65 5.97
CA LYS A 77 8.34 -4.05 7.39
C LYS A 77 9.16 -3.06 8.26
N GLN A 78 9.91 -2.15 7.63
CA GLN A 78 10.69 -1.10 8.29
C GLN A 78 9.84 0.12 8.66
N LEU A 79 8.61 0.21 8.13
CA LEU A 79 7.67 1.29 8.37
C LEU A 79 6.95 1.03 9.69
N VAL A 80 7.65 1.26 10.80
CA VAL A 80 7.18 0.94 12.15
C VAL A 80 6.04 1.84 12.63
N ASP A 81 5.91 3.03 12.04
CA ASP A 81 4.88 4.01 12.37
C ASP A 81 3.66 3.94 11.44
N LEU A 82 3.56 2.90 10.59
CA LEU A 82 2.51 2.80 9.57
C LEU A 82 1.14 2.52 10.22
N GLU A 83 0.21 3.46 10.08
CA GLU A 83 -1.15 3.41 10.64
C GLU A 83 -2.21 3.09 9.56
N ALA A 84 -1.97 3.50 8.31
CA ALA A 84 -2.95 3.34 7.24
C ALA A 84 -2.31 2.99 5.89
N VAL A 85 -2.83 1.93 5.26
CA VAL A 85 -2.35 1.38 3.99
C VAL A 85 -3.52 1.05 3.08
N HIS A 86 -3.70 1.80 1.99
CA HIS A 86 -4.78 1.59 1.02
C HIS A 86 -4.20 1.24 -0.36
N LEU A 87 -4.37 -0.01 -0.77
CA LEU A 87 -3.83 -0.62 -2.00
C LEU A 87 -4.93 -1.21 -2.89
N GLN A 88 -6.21 -1.08 -2.52
CA GLN A 88 -7.33 -1.61 -3.30
C GLN A 88 -7.43 -0.97 -4.70
N ASN A 89 -8.05 -1.66 -5.65
CA ASN A 89 -8.11 -1.28 -7.06
C ASN A 89 -6.70 -1.07 -7.66
N THR A 90 -5.78 -1.99 -7.38
CA THR A 90 -4.47 -2.10 -8.04
C THR A 90 -4.25 -3.54 -8.50
N ASN A 91 -3.16 -3.80 -9.23
CA ASN A 91 -2.76 -5.17 -9.61
C ASN A 91 -1.53 -5.63 -8.82
N LEU A 92 -1.37 -5.13 -7.58
CA LEU A 92 -0.29 -5.51 -6.67
C LEU A 92 -0.56 -6.86 -6.03
N ALA A 93 0.45 -7.73 -6.03
CA ALA A 93 0.40 -9.08 -5.46
C ALA A 93 1.24 -9.15 -4.18
N GLY A 94 1.14 -10.28 -3.48
CA GLY A 94 2.10 -10.67 -2.45
C GLY A 94 1.48 -10.77 -1.07
N ASP A 95 2.27 -11.33 -0.16
CA ASP A 95 1.80 -11.65 1.18
C ASP A 95 1.98 -10.46 2.13
N LEU A 96 0.89 -9.72 2.37
CA LEU A 96 0.89 -8.63 3.33
C LEU A 96 1.16 -9.13 4.76
N ASP A 97 0.89 -10.40 5.08
CA ASP A 97 1.20 -10.93 6.41
C ASP A 97 2.69 -10.89 6.72
N SER A 98 3.49 -11.34 5.77
CA SER A 98 4.94 -11.33 5.92
C SER A 98 5.52 -9.92 6.12
N VAL A 99 4.82 -8.88 5.68
CA VAL A 99 5.32 -7.50 5.60
C VAL A 99 4.73 -6.58 6.67
N LEU A 100 3.41 -6.60 6.84
CA LEU A 100 2.66 -5.67 7.70
C LEU A 100 2.30 -6.30 9.04
N CYS A 101 2.06 -7.62 9.07
CA CYS A 101 1.70 -8.31 10.30
C CYS A 101 2.91 -8.72 11.15
N SER A 102 4.12 -8.70 10.57
CA SER A 102 5.38 -8.94 11.28
C SER A 102 6.03 -7.66 11.85
N ALA A 103 5.64 -6.48 11.34
CA ALA A 103 6.14 -5.18 11.76
C ALA A 103 5.47 -4.66 13.04
N SER A 104 4.30 -5.19 13.41
CA SER A 104 3.49 -4.80 14.58
C SER A 104 3.93 -5.42 15.91
N PHE A 105 5.24 -5.67 16.08
CA PHE A 105 5.79 -5.99 17.40
C PHE A 105 6.08 -4.68 18.15
N LEU A 106 5.11 -4.27 18.99
CA LEU A 106 5.19 -3.27 20.08
C LEU A 106 4.82 -1.82 19.70
N SER A 107 3.56 -1.51 19.39
CA SER A 107 2.73 -0.65 20.27
C SER A 107 1.31 -0.39 19.75
N ASP A 108 1.06 -0.30 18.44
CA ASP A 108 -0.30 -0.10 17.90
C ASP A 108 -0.51 -0.88 16.58
N PRO A 109 -1.66 -1.53 16.36
CA PRO A 109 -1.98 -2.16 15.07
C PRO A 109 -2.15 -1.09 13.97
N ILE A 110 -1.93 -1.46 12.70
CA ILE A 110 -2.35 -0.63 11.57
C ILE A 110 -3.85 -0.36 11.71
N ASP A 111 -4.27 0.88 11.92
CA ASP A 111 -5.68 1.27 12.10
C ASP A 111 -6.53 1.04 10.83
N SER A 112 -5.94 1.18 9.64
CA SER A 112 -6.69 1.13 8.38
C SER A 112 -5.92 0.46 7.25
N LEU A 113 -6.13 -0.85 7.06
CA LEU A 113 -5.58 -1.60 5.93
C LEU A 113 -6.68 -1.94 4.92
N GLN A 114 -6.60 -1.43 3.69
CA GLN A 114 -7.48 -1.79 2.58
C GLN A 114 -6.63 -2.34 1.42
N ALA A 115 -6.89 -3.56 0.99
CA ALA A 115 -6.21 -4.19 -0.15
C ALA A 115 -7.17 -5.16 -0.83
N ASP A 116 -6.90 -5.47 -2.10
CA ASP A 116 -7.69 -6.44 -2.86
C ASP A 116 -7.20 -7.85 -2.52
N CYS A 117 -7.99 -8.61 -1.77
CA CYS A 117 -7.63 -9.99 -1.40
C CYS A 117 -8.38 -11.01 -2.26
N SER A 118 -7.67 -12.06 -2.70
CA SER A 118 -8.28 -13.23 -3.35
C SER A 118 -8.47 -14.36 -2.33
N VAL A 119 -9.70 -14.84 -2.16
CA VAL A 119 -9.93 -16.06 -1.38
C VAL A 119 -9.51 -17.25 -2.24
N ALA A 120 -8.51 -18.01 -1.81
CA ALA A 120 -8.10 -19.26 -2.45
C ALA A 120 -9.20 -20.33 -2.28
N ASN A 121 -10.31 -20.21 -3.01
CA ASN A 121 -11.31 -21.25 -3.09
C ASN A 121 -10.79 -22.33 -4.06
N GLY A 122 -10.48 -23.50 -3.52
CA GLY A 122 -9.77 -24.63 -4.17
C GLY A 122 -10.43 -25.28 -5.39
N ASN A 123 -11.28 -24.57 -6.13
CA ASN A 123 -11.99 -25.10 -7.29
C ASN A 123 -12.75 -23.97 -8.01
N ASN A 124 -12.02 -22.97 -8.54
CA ASN A 124 -12.26 -22.29 -9.84
C ASN A 124 -11.52 -20.94 -9.86
N ALA A 125 -10.21 -20.97 -10.11
CA ALA A 125 -9.40 -19.78 -10.33
C ALA A 125 -9.84 -19.06 -11.62
N THR A 126 -10.75 -18.10 -11.50
CA THR A 126 -11.22 -17.28 -12.65
C THR A 126 -11.08 -15.78 -12.45
N THR A 127 -10.39 -15.33 -11.41
CA THR A 127 -10.06 -13.92 -11.26
C THR A 127 -8.55 -13.75 -11.27
N ALA A 128 -8.03 -13.29 -12.40
CA ALA A 128 -6.63 -12.92 -12.61
C ALA A 128 -6.28 -11.59 -11.91
N PHE A 129 -6.66 -11.46 -10.64
CA PHE A 129 -6.27 -10.35 -9.79
C PHE A 129 -5.14 -10.80 -8.89
N ALA A 130 -4.21 -9.89 -8.68
CA ALA A 130 -3.03 -10.09 -7.87
C ALA A 130 -3.41 -10.47 -6.43
N GLU A 131 -2.92 -11.61 -5.97
CA GLU A 131 -3.37 -12.22 -4.71
C GLU A 131 -2.68 -11.56 -3.51
N VAL A 132 -3.46 -10.93 -2.64
CA VAL A 132 -3.01 -10.45 -1.32
C VAL A 132 -3.61 -11.31 -0.21
N THR A 133 -2.77 -11.81 0.69
CA THR A 133 -3.16 -12.56 1.90
C THR A 133 -2.98 -11.70 3.16
N CYS A 134 -3.99 -11.65 4.05
CA CYS A 134 -3.93 -10.94 5.33
C CYS A 134 -4.65 -11.70 6.48
N THR A 135 -3.89 -12.29 7.40
CA THR A 135 -4.31 -12.96 8.64
C THR A 135 -4.25 -12.08 9.89
N CYS A 136 -3.54 -10.93 9.90
CA CYS A 136 -3.66 -9.95 10.99
C CYS A 136 -4.85 -8.98 10.84
N CYS A 137 -5.60 -9.12 9.76
CA CYS A 137 -6.84 -8.40 9.56
C CYS A 137 -7.94 -8.98 10.47
N THR A 138 -8.56 -8.14 11.29
CA THR A 138 -9.60 -8.54 12.25
C THR A 138 -10.92 -8.92 11.58
N SER A 139 -11.15 -8.39 10.36
CA SER A 139 -12.16 -8.86 9.43
C SER A 139 -11.72 -8.61 7.98
N CYS A 140 -11.79 -9.64 7.14
CA CYS A 140 -11.93 -9.44 5.70
C CYS A 140 -13.39 -9.05 5.46
N CYS A 141 -13.67 -7.79 5.12
CA CYS A 141 -15.02 -7.41 4.72
C CYS A 141 -15.36 -8.12 3.41
N GLU A 142 -16.46 -8.87 3.46
CA GLU A 142 -17.10 -9.46 2.30
C GLU A 142 -17.36 -8.37 1.26
N THR A 143 -16.77 -8.59 0.08
CA THR A 143 -17.16 -8.09 -1.25
C THR A 143 -17.76 -6.68 -1.30
N ALA A 144 -16.98 -5.71 -1.79
CA ALA A 144 -17.60 -4.64 -2.57
C ALA A 144 -18.30 -5.25 -3.80
N ASN A 145 -19.31 -4.56 -4.37
CA ASN A 145 -20.11 -5.04 -5.52
C ASN A 145 -19.30 -5.33 -6.80
N ASP A 146 -17.97 -5.18 -6.75
CA ASP A 146 -16.99 -5.48 -7.79
C ASP A 146 -16.28 -6.84 -7.59
N GLY A 147 -16.58 -7.57 -6.51
CA GLY A 147 -16.00 -8.90 -6.23
C GLY A 147 -14.72 -8.85 -5.39
N THR A 148 -14.33 -7.69 -4.87
CA THR A 148 -13.06 -7.49 -4.17
C THR A 148 -13.26 -7.52 -2.66
N SER A 149 -12.51 -8.38 -1.96
CA SER A 149 -12.54 -8.47 -0.50
C SER A 149 -11.58 -7.44 0.08
N ARG A 150 -12.09 -6.53 0.92
CA ARG A 150 -11.31 -5.45 1.54
C ARG A 150 -11.09 -5.79 2.99
N CYS A 151 -9.84 -5.81 3.44
CA CYS A 151 -9.57 -5.91 4.87
C CYS A 151 -9.93 -4.60 5.57
N THR A 152 -10.18 -4.66 6.87
CA THR A 152 -10.16 -3.50 7.76
C THR A 152 -9.59 -4.00 9.07
N ALA A 153 -8.64 -3.25 9.64
CA ALA A 153 -8.21 -3.48 11.00
C ALA A 153 -9.24 -2.89 11.98
N LEU A 154 -9.16 -3.29 13.25
CA LEU A 154 -10.07 -2.84 14.32
C LEU A 154 -9.86 -1.36 14.63
#